data_AF-M1BT91-F1
#
_entry.id   AF-M1BT91-F1
#
_cell.length_a   1.000
_cell.length_b   1.000
_cell.length_c   1.000
_cell.angle_alpha   90.00
_cell.angle_beta   90.00
_cell.angle_gamma   90.00
#
_symmetry.space_group_name_H-M   'P 1'
#
loop_
_entity.id
_entity.type
_entity.pdbx_description
1 polymer ?
#
loop_
_entity_poly.entity_id
_entity_poly.type
_entity_poly.pdbx_seq_one_letter_code
_entity_poly.pdbx_strand_id
1 'polypeptide(L)'
;MASTSHPPVAFSGSLASKTSASDLLRSSRNGVCGVPLKALGRARLGSKKRDFTISAKVRKVKKHEYPWPEDPDLNVKGGVLSHLSPFKPLKERQKPVTLDFEKPLMDLQKKIIDVQKMANETGLDFSDQIISLENKYQQALKDLYTHLTPIQRVNIARHPNRPTFLDHIFNITEKFVELHGDRAGYDDPAIVTGIGTINGRSYMFMGHQKGRNTKENIQRNFGMPTPHGYRKALRMMYYADHHGFPIITFIDTPGAYADLKSEELGQGEAIAHNLRTMFGLKVPIISIVMGEGGSGGALAIGCANKLLMLENAVFYVARCL
;
A
#
# COMPACT_ATOMS: atom_id res chain seq x y z
N MET A 1 -14.41 -63.02 19.27
CA MET A 1 -13.75 -63.63 18.09
C MET A 1 -13.45 -62.50 17.12
N ALA A 2 -12.22 -62.14 16.74
CA ALA A 2 -10.84 -62.49 17.14
C ALA A 2 -9.98 -61.22 16.88
N SER A 3 -9.11 -60.69 17.75
CA SER A 3 -7.69 -61.09 18.03
C SER A 3 -6.91 -61.46 16.75
N THR A 4 -5.81 -60.82 16.33
CA THR A 4 -4.55 -60.41 17.02
C THR A 4 -4.19 -58.91 16.83
N SER A 5 -3.20 -58.23 17.45
CA SER A 5 -2.17 -58.48 18.49
C SER A 5 -0.66 -58.64 18.10
N HIS A 6 0.09 -57.52 18.12
CA HIS A 6 1.54 -57.36 18.43
C HIS A 6 2.63 -57.88 17.43
N PRO A 7 3.93 -57.47 17.55
CA PRO A 7 4.59 -56.53 18.50
C PRO A 7 5.48 -55.42 17.88
N PRO A 8 5.99 -54.45 18.68
CA PRO A 8 7.15 -53.62 18.35
C PRO A 8 8.48 -54.27 18.83
N VAL A 9 9.63 -53.85 18.27
CA VAL A 9 10.97 -54.30 18.70
C VAL A 9 11.89 -53.12 18.96
N ALA A 10 12.67 -53.17 20.05
CA ALA A 10 13.65 -52.16 20.45
C ALA A 10 15.00 -52.79 20.88
N PHE A 11 16.08 -52.07 20.56
CA PHE A 11 17.41 -52.02 21.18
C PHE A 11 18.04 -53.23 21.91
N SER A 12 19.18 -53.68 21.35
CA SER A 12 20.48 -53.90 22.03
C SER A 12 21.59 -53.99 20.93
N GLY A 13 22.89 -53.74 21.14
CA GLY A 13 23.60 -53.22 22.30
C GLY A 13 25.00 -53.86 22.51
N SER A 14 26.07 -53.41 21.82
CA SER A 14 27.50 -53.60 22.19
C SER A 14 28.41 -52.86 21.17
N LEU A 15 29.17 -51.79 21.49
CA LEU A 15 30.44 -51.65 22.25
C LEU A 15 31.76 -51.97 21.49
N ALA A 16 32.47 -50.91 21.07
CA ALA A 16 33.94 -50.69 21.20
C ALA A 16 34.36 -49.38 20.46
N SER A 17 34.68 -48.28 21.17
CA SER A 17 36.06 -47.78 21.42
C SER A 17 36.82 -47.37 20.13
N LYS A 18 37.36 -46.16 19.88
CA LYS A 18 37.84 -44.96 20.61
C LYS A 18 37.82 -43.78 19.58
N THR A 19 38.05 -42.49 19.85
CA THR A 19 38.82 -41.78 20.90
C THR A 19 38.32 -40.33 21.03
N SER A 20 38.50 -39.72 22.20
CA SER A 20 38.20 -38.30 22.48
C SER A 20 39.36 -37.37 22.11
N ALA A 21 39.07 -36.10 21.80
CA ALA A 21 39.83 -34.94 22.29
C ALA A 21 39.01 -33.66 22.16
N SER A 22 38.78 -32.97 23.28
CA SER A 22 38.03 -31.72 23.41
C SER A 22 38.93 -30.48 23.44
N ASP A 23 38.31 -29.30 23.28
CA ASP A 23 38.68 -27.99 23.84
C ASP A 23 40.15 -27.53 23.84
N LEU A 24 40.48 -26.51 23.03
CA LEU A 24 41.43 -25.47 23.43
C LEU A 24 41.02 -24.06 22.94
N LEU A 25 40.60 -23.23 23.91
CA LEU A 25 40.98 -21.83 24.13
C LEU A 25 40.83 -20.79 22.98
N ARG A 26 39.97 -19.77 23.08
CA ARG A 26 40.02 -18.59 23.98
C ARG A 26 41.04 -17.51 23.55
N SER A 27 40.49 -16.47 22.90
CA SER A 27 40.91 -15.05 22.85
C SER A 27 42.38 -14.63 23.13
N SER A 28 42.97 -13.82 22.23
CA SER A 28 43.68 -12.60 22.65
C SER A 28 43.81 -11.52 21.56
N ARG A 29 44.03 -10.30 22.04
CA ARG A 29 43.97 -8.96 21.45
C ARG A 29 45.00 -8.61 20.35
N ASN A 30 44.64 -7.57 19.60
CA ASN A 30 45.45 -6.46 19.09
C ASN A 30 46.98 -6.60 19.07
N GLY A 31 47.57 -6.46 17.88
CA GLY A 31 48.98 -6.17 17.69
C GLY A 31 49.24 -5.55 16.31
N VAL A 32 49.12 -4.22 16.19
CA VAL A 32 49.58 -3.49 15.00
C VAL A 32 51.11 -3.48 15.04
N CYS A 33 51.77 -4.10 14.06
CA CYS A 33 53.22 -4.04 13.91
C CYS A 33 53.56 -3.44 12.54
N GLY A 34 53.98 -2.17 12.55
CA GLY A 34 54.58 -1.53 11.37
C GLY A 34 56.07 -1.86 11.30
N VAL A 35 56.56 -2.29 10.13
CA VAL A 35 57.97 -2.60 9.91
C VAL A 35 58.59 -1.50 9.03
N PRO A 36 59.69 -0.83 9.46
CA PRO A 36 60.33 0.21 8.69
C PRO A 36 61.26 -0.35 7.60
N LEU A 37 61.36 0.38 6.49
CA LEU A 37 62.25 0.07 5.35
C LEU A 37 63.72 0.43 5.64
N LYS A 38 64.64 -0.53 5.48
CA LYS A 38 65.97 -0.35 4.82
C LYS A 38 66.81 -1.64 4.72
N ALA A 39 67.76 -1.63 3.78
CA ALA A 39 68.94 -2.50 3.61
C ALA A 39 68.80 -3.91 2.93
N LEU A 40 68.93 -3.90 1.59
CA LEU A 40 69.79 -4.75 0.73
C LEU A 40 70.41 -6.07 1.27
N GLY A 41 70.25 -7.19 0.53
CA GLY A 41 71.22 -8.31 0.57
C GLY A 41 70.85 -9.67 -0.05
N ARG A 42 71.27 -9.93 -1.31
CA ARG A 42 71.58 -11.25 -1.95
C ARG A 42 70.51 -12.39 -2.03
N ALA A 43 69.89 -12.48 -3.23
CA ALA A 43 69.77 -13.65 -4.14
C ALA A 43 69.62 -15.12 -3.63
N ARG A 44 68.58 -15.83 -4.10
CA ARG A 44 68.63 -16.71 -5.31
C ARG A 44 67.26 -17.31 -5.73
N LEU A 45 67.11 -17.45 -7.05
CA LEU A 45 66.26 -18.32 -7.89
C LEU A 45 65.17 -19.23 -7.25
N GLY A 46 63.91 -19.12 -7.74
CA GLY A 46 62.85 -20.11 -7.55
C GLY A 46 61.54 -19.79 -8.27
N SER A 47 61.07 -20.70 -9.13
CA SER A 47 59.72 -20.81 -9.76
C SER A 47 58.90 -19.52 -10.02
N LYS A 48 58.72 -19.14 -11.30
CA LYS A 48 57.66 -18.20 -11.71
C LYS A 48 56.28 -18.86 -11.66
N LYS A 49 55.69 -18.98 -10.47
CA LYS A 49 54.22 -18.96 -10.36
C LYS A 49 53.74 -17.57 -10.77
N ARG A 50 52.78 -17.50 -11.69
CA ARG A 50 52.03 -16.26 -11.96
C ARG A 50 50.98 -16.12 -10.87
N ASP A 51 51.34 -15.46 -9.78
CA ASP A 51 50.38 -15.11 -8.74
C ASP A 51 49.40 -14.07 -9.29
N PHE A 52 48.18 -14.51 -9.58
CA PHE A 52 47.09 -13.64 -10.00
C PHE A 52 46.57 -12.88 -8.78
N THR A 53 47.02 -11.64 -8.59
CA THR A 53 46.51 -10.75 -7.55
C THR A 53 45.12 -10.23 -7.94
N ILE A 54 44.07 -10.84 -7.38
CA ILE A 54 42.69 -10.34 -7.49
C ILE A 54 42.53 -9.10 -6.60
N SER A 55 42.68 -7.92 -7.19
CA SER A 55 42.47 -6.64 -6.50
C SER A 55 41.00 -6.19 -6.58
N ALA A 56 40.19 -6.71 -5.66
CA ALA A 56 38.80 -6.25 -5.50
C ALA A 56 38.77 -4.83 -4.89
N LYS A 57 38.54 -3.81 -5.72
CA LYS A 57 38.14 -2.49 -5.21
C LYS A 57 36.74 -2.60 -4.63
N VAL A 58 36.64 -2.58 -3.30
CA VAL A 58 35.40 -2.22 -2.61
C VAL A 58 35.05 -0.80 -3.01
N ARG A 59 34.22 -0.64 -4.05
CA ARG A 59 33.45 0.60 -4.21
C ARG A 59 32.71 0.80 -2.91
N LYS A 60 32.71 2.04 -2.38
CA LYS A 60 31.74 2.42 -1.35
C LYS A 60 30.35 2.21 -1.96
N VAL A 61 29.77 1.04 -1.71
CA VAL A 61 28.33 0.84 -1.74
C VAL A 61 27.80 1.96 -0.86
N LYS A 62 27.00 2.87 -1.42
CA LYS A 62 26.20 3.75 -0.57
C LYS A 62 25.47 2.80 0.37
N LYS A 63 25.73 2.86 1.68
CA LYS A 63 24.87 2.19 2.65
C LYS A 63 23.46 2.53 2.20
N HIS A 64 22.59 1.53 2.02
CA HIS A 64 21.18 1.84 2.01
C HIS A 64 20.96 2.52 3.37
N GLU A 65 20.70 3.82 3.35
CA GLU A 65 20.33 4.56 4.55
C GLU A 65 19.02 3.93 4.97
N TYR A 66 19.11 3.09 6.01
CA TYR A 66 17.96 2.70 6.78
C TYR A 66 17.33 4.03 7.25
N PRO A 67 16.09 4.36 6.87
CA PRO A 67 15.56 5.73 6.99
C PRO A 67 15.31 6.16 8.44
N TRP A 68 15.66 5.30 9.41
CA TRP A 68 15.48 5.49 10.83
C TRP A 68 16.87 5.69 11.47
N PRO A 69 17.13 6.84 12.14
CA PRO A 69 18.36 7.03 12.88
C PRO A 69 18.46 6.04 14.05
N GLU A 70 19.69 5.70 14.45
CA GLU A 70 19.95 4.75 15.53
C GLU A 70 19.45 5.25 16.90
N ASP A 71 19.38 6.58 17.10
CA ASP A 71 18.74 7.24 18.26
C ASP A 71 17.51 8.06 17.81
N PRO A 72 16.29 7.72 18.24
CA PRO A 72 15.07 8.45 17.93
C PRO A 72 14.87 9.65 18.88
N ASP A 73 15.66 10.70 18.68
CA ASP A 73 15.63 11.90 19.52
C ASP A 73 14.31 12.69 19.32
N LEU A 74 13.51 12.82 20.39
CA LEU A 74 12.11 13.27 20.32
C LEU A 74 11.93 14.72 19.81
N ASN A 75 12.98 15.54 19.85
CA ASN A 75 12.95 16.98 19.57
C ASN A 75 13.78 17.44 18.35
N VAL A 76 14.10 16.54 17.40
CA VAL A 76 14.75 16.94 16.14
C VAL A 76 13.86 17.92 15.36
N LYS A 77 14.41 19.06 14.90
CA LYS A 77 13.73 19.95 13.93
C LYS A 77 13.56 19.23 12.59
N GLY A 78 12.37 18.68 12.38
CA GLY A 78 12.05 17.75 11.29
C GLY A 78 11.24 16.56 11.81
N GLY A 79 11.49 16.13 13.05
CA GLY A 79 10.76 15.09 13.78
C GLY A 79 11.07 13.69 13.26
N VAL A 80 11.43 12.78 14.19
CA VAL A 80 11.56 11.33 13.93
C VAL A 80 10.28 10.75 13.31
N LEU A 81 9.14 11.38 13.59
CA LEU A 81 7.81 10.98 13.12
C LEU A 81 7.37 11.65 11.80
N SER A 82 8.22 12.44 11.12
CA SER A 82 7.87 13.02 9.80
C SER A 82 7.67 12.01 8.68
N HIS A 83 8.12 10.77 8.91
CA HIS A 83 7.91 9.63 8.03
C HIS A 83 6.56 8.92 8.26
N LEU A 84 5.82 9.24 9.34
CA LEU A 84 4.45 8.79 9.51
C LEU A 84 3.51 9.60 8.61
N SER A 85 2.70 8.90 7.81
CA SER A 85 1.73 9.41 6.84
C SER A 85 1.91 10.88 6.40
N PRO A 86 2.64 11.18 5.31
CA PRO A 86 2.80 12.55 4.80
C PRO A 86 1.50 13.14 4.20
N PHE A 87 0.36 12.46 4.37
CA PHE A 87 -0.98 12.82 3.92
C PHE A 87 -1.54 13.99 4.74
N LYS A 88 -1.01 15.18 4.47
CA LYS A 88 -1.44 16.43 5.09
C LYS A 88 -2.75 16.92 4.46
N PRO A 89 -3.50 17.81 5.11
CA PRO A 89 -4.53 18.60 4.45
C PRO A 89 -3.94 19.27 3.20
N LEU A 90 -4.72 19.31 2.11
CA LEU A 90 -4.28 19.96 0.89
C LEU A 90 -4.03 21.46 1.14
N LYS A 91 -2.88 21.97 0.68
CA LYS A 91 -2.55 23.39 0.76
C LYS A 91 -3.43 24.26 -0.14
N GLU A 92 -3.86 23.70 -1.26
CA GLU A 92 -4.71 24.34 -2.26
C GLU A 92 -6.02 23.56 -2.35
N ARG A 93 -7.14 24.26 -2.53
CA ARG A 93 -8.43 23.59 -2.80
C ARG A 93 -8.36 22.91 -4.17
N GLN A 94 -8.86 21.68 -4.27
CA GLN A 94 -8.96 20.99 -5.55
C GLN A 94 -9.80 21.83 -6.52
N LYS A 95 -9.39 21.85 -7.79
CA LYS A 95 -10.16 22.52 -8.84
C LYS A 95 -11.50 21.79 -9.02
N PRO A 96 -12.62 22.51 -9.17
CA PRO A 96 -13.87 21.87 -9.56
C PRO A 96 -13.68 21.21 -10.92
N VAL A 97 -14.08 19.95 -11.03
CA VAL A 97 -14.10 19.19 -12.28
C VAL A 97 -15.58 18.96 -12.58
N THR A 98 -16.00 19.29 -13.80
CA THR A 98 -17.36 19.06 -14.28
C THR A 98 -17.35 17.85 -15.20
N LEU A 99 -18.25 16.89 -14.98
CA LEU A 99 -18.42 15.74 -15.86
C LEU A 99 -19.25 16.13 -17.10
N ASP A 100 -19.02 15.47 -18.24
CA ASP A 100 -19.64 15.87 -19.51
C ASP A 100 -21.18 15.89 -19.48
N PHE A 101 -21.79 15.01 -18.68
CA PHE A 101 -23.23 14.90 -18.52
C PHE A 101 -23.83 15.93 -17.54
N GLU A 102 -23.00 16.66 -16.79
CA GLU A 102 -23.42 17.72 -15.87
C GLU A 102 -23.50 19.10 -16.54
N LYS A 103 -23.05 19.23 -17.80
CA LYS A 103 -23.12 20.47 -18.58
C LYS A 103 -24.53 21.13 -18.59
N PRO A 104 -25.65 20.39 -18.72
CA PRO A 104 -26.99 21.00 -18.64
C PRO A 104 -27.30 21.64 -17.28
N LEU A 105 -26.74 21.10 -16.18
CA LEU A 105 -26.86 21.70 -14.84
C LEU A 105 -26.00 22.96 -14.73
N MET A 106 -24.79 22.95 -15.29
CA MET A 106 -23.93 24.14 -15.34
C MET A 106 -24.57 25.28 -16.14
N ASP A 107 -25.26 24.98 -17.24
CA ASP A 107 -25.99 25.99 -18.03
C ASP A 107 -27.17 26.60 -17.25
N LEU A 108 -27.87 25.80 -16.43
CA LEU A 108 -28.90 26.29 -15.52
C LEU A 108 -28.30 27.13 -14.39
N GLN A 109 -27.22 26.67 -13.76
CA GLN A 109 -26.52 27.39 -12.71
C GLN A 109 -25.98 28.74 -13.21
N LYS A 110 -25.43 28.77 -14.43
CA LYS A 110 -24.98 30.00 -15.08
C LYS A 110 -26.14 30.98 -15.29
N LYS A 111 -27.30 30.51 -15.77
CA LYS A 111 -28.50 31.36 -15.93
C LYS A 111 -28.97 31.95 -14.59
N ILE A 112 -28.94 31.17 -13.50
CA ILE A 112 -29.26 31.67 -12.16
C ILE A 112 -28.30 32.80 -11.76
N ILE A 113 -26.98 32.60 -11.94
CA ILE A 113 -25.95 33.61 -11.62
C ILE A 113 -26.12 34.87 -12.48
N ASP A 114 -26.42 34.72 -13.77
CA ASP A 114 -26.57 35.86 -14.68
C ASP A 114 -27.87 36.65 -14.37
N VAL A 115 -28.97 35.99 -13.99
CA VAL A 115 -30.20 36.66 -13.48
C VAL A 115 -29.95 37.36 -12.14
N GLN A 116 -29.23 36.73 -11.21
CA GLN A 116 -28.86 37.36 -9.93
C GLN A 116 -27.99 38.62 -10.14
N LYS A 117 -27.09 38.63 -11.12
CA LYS A 117 -26.33 39.84 -11.49
C LYS A 117 -27.22 40.93 -12.06
N MET A 118 -28.10 40.60 -13.01
CA MET A 118 -29.03 41.58 -13.59
C MET A 118 -29.96 42.20 -12.55
N ALA A 119 -30.42 41.42 -11.55
CA ALA A 119 -31.18 41.95 -10.41
C ALA A 119 -30.38 43.01 -9.63
N ASN A 120 -29.13 42.70 -9.29
CA ASN A 120 -28.24 43.62 -8.56
C ASN A 120 -27.86 44.88 -9.37
N GLU A 121 -27.71 44.76 -10.69
CA GLU A 121 -27.33 45.88 -11.56
C GLU A 121 -28.51 46.82 -11.90
N THR A 122 -29.72 46.27 -12.07
CA THR A 122 -30.91 47.05 -12.46
C THR A 122 -31.79 47.47 -11.29
N GLY A 123 -31.62 46.86 -10.11
CA GLY A 123 -32.49 47.10 -8.95
C GLY A 123 -33.92 46.55 -9.12
N LEU A 124 -34.17 45.74 -10.14
CA LEU A 124 -35.46 45.10 -10.41
C LEU A 124 -35.56 43.78 -9.66
N ASP A 125 -36.75 43.48 -9.15
CA ASP A 125 -37.03 42.22 -8.46
C ASP A 125 -37.23 41.08 -9.47
N PHE A 126 -36.33 40.09 -9.41
CA PHE A 126 -36.41 38.85 -10.19
C PHE A 126 -36.56 37.62 -9.29
N SER A 127 -36.94 37.79 -8.01
CA SER A 127 -36.99 36.71 -7.01
C SER A 127 -37.80 35.49 -7.47
N ASP A 128 -38.99 35.69 -8.04
CA ASP A 128 -39.84 34.61 -8.57
C ASP A 128 -39.17 33.84 -9.71
N GLN A 129 -38.40 34.53 -10.56
CA GLN A 129 -37.67 33.90 -11.67
C GLN A 129 -36.48 33.09 -11.16
N ILE A 130 -35.77 33.62 -10.16
CA ILE A 130 -34.66 32.92 -9.48
C ILE A 130 -35.20 31.64 -8.82
N ILE A 131 -36.28 31.73 -8.03
CA ILE A 131 -36.93 30.57 -7.39
C ILE A 131 -37.42 29.55 -8.45
N SER A 132 -37.98 30.01 -9.58
CA SER A 132 -38.39 29.12 -10.68
C SER A 132 -37.20 28.38 -11.30
N LEU A 133 -36.06 29.06 -11.49
CA LEU A 133 -34.83 28.47 -12.04
C LEU A 133 -34.15 27.53 -11.03
N GLU A 134 -34.13 27.89 -9.75
CA GLU A 134 -33.59 27.04 -8.67
C GLU A 134 -34.40 25.74 -8.53
N ASN A 135 -35.73 25.82 -8.54
CA ASN A 135 -36.59 24.62 -8.53
C ASN A 135 -36.34 23.74 -9.76
N LYS A 136 -36.21 24.32 -10.96
CA LYS A 136 -35.84 23.58 -12.18
C LYS A 136 -34.45 22.95 -12.08
N TYR A 137 -33.48 23.64 -11.49
CA TYR A 137 -32.14 23.11 -11.24
C TYR A 137 -32.17 21.92 -10.27
N GLN A 138 -32.90 22.03 -9.15
CA GLN A 138 -33.03 20.94 -8.17
C GLN A 138 -33.74 19.71 -8.76
N GLN A 139 -34.80 19.93 -9.56
CA GLN A 139 -35.48 18.84 -10.27
C GLN A 139 -34.55 18.18 -11.28
N ALA A 140 -33.90 18.96 -12.17
CA ALA A 140 -32.96 18.42 -13.15
C ALA A 140 -31.76 17.70 -12.50
N LEU A 141 -31.26 18.19 -11.36
CA LEU A 141 -30.21 17.53 -10.59
C LEU A 141 -30.69 16.17 -10.10
N LYS A 142 -31.87 16.12 -9.46
CA LYS A 142 -32.45 14.86 -8.98
C LYS A 142 -32.63 13.86 -10.12
N ASP A 143 -33.27 14.28 -11.20
CA ASP A 143 -33.58 13.42 -12.36
C ASP A 143 -32.29 12.91 -13.06
N LEU A 144 -31.23 13.72 -13.11
CA LEU A 144 -29.93 13.32 -13.66
C LEU A 144 -29.26 12.23 -12.81
N TYR A 145 -29.21 12.41 -11.48
CA TYR A 145 -28.54 11.45 -10.59
C TYR A 145 -29.38 10.18 -10.32
N THR A 146 -30.71 10.22 -10.44
CA THR A 146 -31.53 9.00 -10.39
C THR A 146 -31.40 8.15 -11.65
N HIS A 147 -31.22 8.76 -12.82
CA HIS A 147 -31.19 8.08 -14.12
C HIS A 147 -29.80 7.98 -14.76
N LEU A 148 -28.74 7.90 -13.93
CA LEU A 148 -27.37 7.68 -14.39
C LEU A 148 -27.22 6.38 -15.19
N THR A 149 -26.78 6.51 -16.43
CA THR A 149 -26.33 5.39 -17.29
C THR A 149 -25.06 4.73 -16.72
N PRO A 150 -24.77 3.46 -17.07
CA PRO A 150 -23.58 2.76 -16.58
C PRO A 150 -22.26 3.49 -16.85
N ILE A 151 -22.10 4.11 -18.02
CA ILE A 151 -20.88 4.87 -18.36
C ILE A 151 -20.75 6.17 -17.56
N GLN A 152 -21.87 6.83 -17.22
CA GLN A 152 -21.85 7.99 -16.33
C GLN A 152 -21.45 7.58 -14.90
N ARG A 153 -21.90 6.42 -14.40
CA ARG A 153 -21.43 5.86 -13.12
C ARG A 153 -19.93 5.53 -13.13
N VAL A 154 -19.40 5.00 -14.23
CA VAL A 154 -17.94 4.80 -14.41
C VAL A 154 -17.19 6.14 -14.36
N ASN A 155 -17.72 7.20 -14.97
CA ASN A 155 -17.10 8.53 -14.91
C ASN A 155 -17.11 9.12 -13.48
N ILE A 156 -18.18 8.89 -12.71
CA ILE A 156 -18.24 9.26 -11.28
C ILE A 156 -17.26 8.40 -10.45
N ALA A 157 -17.12 7.10 -10.74
CA ALA A 157 -16.12 6.21 -10.12
C ALA A 157 -14.68 6.68 -10.36
N ARG A 158 -14.42 7.26 -11.54
CA ARG A 158 -13.13 7.82 -11.97
C ARG A 158 -12.95 9.32 -11.67
N HIS A 159 -13.86 9.93 -10.92
CA HIS A 159 -13.84 11.38 -10.67
C HIS A 159 -12.53 11.82 -9.97
N PRO A 160 -11.80 12.85 -10.48
CA PRO A 160 -10.48 13.21 -9.94
C PRO A 160 -10.46 13.62 -8.47
N ASN A 161 -11.55 14.19 -7.98
CA ASN A 161 -11.71 14.60 -6.58
C ASN A 161 -12.52 13.58 -5.76
N ARG A 162 -12.61 12.32 -6.20
CA ARG A 162 -13.25 11.25 -5.42
C ARG A 162 -12.43 11.00 -4.14
N PRO A 163 -13.06 10.86 -2.96
CA PRO A 163 -12.33 10.58 -1.72
C PRO A 163 -11.49 9.29 -1.82
N THR A 164 -10.25 9.37 -1.35
CA THR A 164 -9.29 8.25 -1.35
C THR A 164 -9.35 7.47 -0.02
N PHE A 165 -8.66 6.32 0.06
CA PHE A 165 -8.62 5.50 1.28
C PHE A 165 -8.27 6.31 2.54
N LEU A 166 -7.20 7.11 2.51
CA LEU A 166 -6.81 7.93 3.66
C LEU A 166 -7.84 9.03 3.99
N ASP A 167 -8.58 9.56 3.00
CA ASP A 167 -9.69 10.49 3.27
C ASP A 167 -10.80 9.82 4.10
N HIS A 168 -11.10 8.55 3.84
CA HIS A 168 -12.06 7.79 4.65
C HIS A 168 -11.49 7.46 6.04
N ILE A 169 -10.24 6.95 6.12
CA ILE A 169 -9.63 6.54 7.38
C ILE A 169 -9.54 7.69 8.39
N PHE A 170 -9.08 8.86 7.98
CA PHE A 170 -8.96 10.02 8.89
C PHE A 170 -10.32 10.61 9.32
N ASN A 171 -11.42 10.27 8.64
CA ASN A 171 -12.77 10.68 9.01
C ASN A 171 -13.51 9.64 9.86
N ILE A 172 -13.15 8.35 9.81
CA ILE A 172 -13.84 7.28 10.56
C ILE A 172 -13.08 6.76 11.78
N THR A 173 -11.77 7.06 11.91
CA THR A 173 -10.94 6.57 13.02
C THR A 173 -10.51 7.69 13.96
N GLU A 174 -10.48 7.39 15.27
CA GLU A 174 -10.02 8.33 16.31
C GLU A 174 -8.49 8.49 16.29
N LYS A 175 -7.81 7.38 16.02
CA LYS A 175 -6.36 7.25 15.94
C LYS A 175 -6.06 6.25 14.82
N PHE A 176 -5.10 6.58 13.97
CA PHE A 176 -4.60 5.70 12.91
C PHE A 176 -3.08 5.69 12.93
N VAL A 177 -2.48 4.51 12.80
CA VAL A 177 -1.04 4.30 12.71
C VAL A 177 -0.75 3.55 11.41
N GLU A 178 -0.16 4.24 10.43
CA GLU A 178 0.28 3.66 9.17
C GLU A 178 1.45 2.67 9.42
N LEU A 179 1.40 1.52 8.74
CA LEU A 179 2.38 0.45 8.85
C LEU A 179 2.97 0.15 7.47
N HIS A 180 4.31 0.08 7.40
CA HIS A 180 5.06 0.19 6.15
C HIS A 180 5.90 -1.06 5.80
N GLY A 181 6.14 -1.25 4.50
CA GLY A 181 7.01 -2.26 3.91
C GLY A 181 6.40 -3.65 3.83
N ASP A 182 7.09 -4.56 3.13
CA ASP A 182 6.78 -5.99 3.06
C ASP A 182 7.77 -6.89 3.82
N ARG A 183 8.93 -6.34 4.22
CA ARG A 183 10.16 -7.02 4.73
C ARG A 183 11.03 -7.72 3.66
N ALA A 184 10.72 -7.61 2.39
CA ALA A 184 11.58 -8.03 1.27
C ALA A 184 12.34 -6.87 0.61
N GLY A 185 12.08 -5.62 1.03
CA GLY A 185 12.93 -4.45 0.72
C GLY A 185 12.23 -3.27 0.07
N TYR A 186 10.91 -3.32 -0.10
CA TYR A 186 10.14 -2.23 -0.71
C TYR A 186 8.88 -1.93 0.10
N ASP A 187 8.52 -0.65 0.16
CA ASP A 187 7.23 -0.20 0.68
C ASP A 187 6.41 0.36 -0.48
N ASP A 188 5.45 -0.41 -0.97
CA ASP A 188 4.65 -0.01 -2.11
C ASP A 188 3.71 1.14 -1.75
N PRO A 189 3.85 2.33 -2.36
CA PRO A 189 3.01 3.47 -2.03
C PRO A 189 1.55 3.29 -2.48
N ALA A 190 1.24 2.42 -3.45
CA ALA A 190 -0.12 2.23 -3.95
C ALA A 190 -1.06 1.50 -2.98
N ILE A 191 -0.51 0.72 -2.05
CA ILE A 191 -1.25 0.11 -0.93
C ILE A 191 -0.86 0.83 0.36
N VAL A 192 -1.86 1.27 1.13
CA VAL A 192 -1.63 1.73 2.51
C VAL A 192 -2.23 0.72 3.47
N THR A 193 -1.55 0.48 4.58
CA THR A 193 -2.00 -0.41 5.65
C THR A 193 -1.77 0.25 6.99
N GLY A 194 -2.59 -0.05 8.00
CA GLY A 194 -2.39 0.49 9.35
C GLY A 194 -3.44 0.03 10.34
N ILE A 195 -3.20 0.28 11.62
CA ILE A 195 -4.15 -0.03 12.69
C ILE A 195 -4.87 1.26 13.07
N GLY A 196 -6.19 1.19 13.20
CA GLY A 196 -6.99 2.31 13.68
C GLY A 196 -8.08 1.89 14.65
N THR A 197 -8.57 2.86 15.42
CA THR A 197 -9.61 2.66 16.43
C THR A 197 -10.93 3.30 16.01
N ILE A 198 -12.02 2.55 16.11
CA ILE A 198 -13.40 3.02 15.95
C ILE A 198 -14.20 2.62 17.19
N ASN A 199 -14.79 3.58 17.88
CA ASN A 199 -15.62 3.37 19.08
C ASN A 199 -14.91 2.49 20.13
N GLY A 200 -13.64 2.78 20.38
CA GLY A 200 -12.79 2.02 21.32
C GLY A 200 -12.34 0.62 20.88
N ARG A 201 -12.72 0.12 19.70
CA ARG A 201 -12.25 -1.16 19.15
C ARG A 201 -11.21 -0.96 18.06
N SER A 202 -10.14 -1.75 18.08
CA SER A 202 -9.06 -1.71 17.09
C SER A 202 -9.35 -2.60 15.87
N TYR A 203 -9.00 -2.09 14.69
CA TYR A 203 -9.20 -2.72 13.39
C TYR A 203 -7.91 -2.63 12.57
N MET A 204 -7.65 -3.65 11.74
CA MET A 204 -6.61 -3.59 10.70
C MET A 204 -7.23 -3.03 9.43
N PHE A 205 -6.74 -1.87 9.00
CA PHE A 205 -7.15 -1.23 7.75
C PHE A 205 -6.11 -1.47 6.67
N MET A 206 -6.59 -1.72 5.46
CA MET A 206 -5.75 -1.76 4.26
C MET A 206 -6.52 -1.30 3.03
N GLY A 207 -5.87 -0.64 2.09
CA GLY A 207 -6.56 -0.17 0.91
C GLY A 207 -5.65 0.38 -0.17
N HIS A 208 -6.25 0.54 -1.35
CA HIS A 208 -5.62 1.21 -2.47
C HIS A 208 -5.63 2.72 -2.22
N GLN A 209 -4.48 3.37 -2.34
CA GLN A 209 -4.33 4.80 -2.15
C GLN A 209 -4.00 5.46 -3.48
N LYS A 210 -4.99 6.09 -4.11
CA LYS A 210 -4.77 7.07 -5.20
C LYS A 210 -4.20 8.39 -4.63
N GLY A 211 -3.66 9.25 -5.48
CA GLY A 211 -3.24 10.60 -5.09
C GLY A 211 -4.36 11.62 -5.32
N ARG A 212 -4.42 12.66 -4.48
CA ARG A 212 -5.37 13.78 -4.65
C ARG A 212 -4.97 14.76 -5.76
N ASN A 213 -3.70 14.68 -6.20
CA ASN A 213 -3.06 15.55 -7.19
C ASN A 213 -2.19 14.73 -8.14
N THR A 214 -1.84 15.26 -9.33
CA THR A 214 -1.00 14.56 -10.33
C THR A 214 0.35 14.08 -9.76
N LYS A 215 1.02 14.89 -8.93
CA LYS A 215 2.30 14.50 -8.30
C LYS A 215 2.14 13.32 -7.34
N GLU A 216 1.09 13.34 -6.52
CA GLU A 216 0.78 12.23 -5.61
C GLU A 216 0.34 10.97 -6.37
N ASN A 217 -0.42 11.13 -7.47
CA ASN A 217 -0.84 10.01 -8.30
C ASN A 217 0.36 9.30 -8.94
N ILE A 218 1.34 10.05 -9.45
CA ILE A 218 2.60 9.47 -9.95
C ILE A 218 3.35 8.76 -8.81
N GLN A 219 3.46 9.37 -7.62
CA GLN A 219 4.12 8.76 -6.46
C GLN A 219 3.41 7.48 -5.98
N ARG A 220 2.08 7.43 -6.05
CA ARG A 220 1.23 6.33 -5.58
C ARG A 220 0.86 5.33 -6.70
N ASN A 221 1.57 5.36 -7.84
CA ASN A 221 1.30 4.53 -9.03
C ASN A 221 -0.19 4.53 -9.48
N PHE A 222 -0.89 5.66 -9.31
CA PHE A 222 -2.34 5.80 -9.56
C PHE A 222 -3.21 4.78 -8.82
N GLY A 223 -2.76 4.30 -7.65
CA GLY A 223 -3.44 3.24 -6.89
C GLY A 223 -3.29 1.84 -7.48
N MET A 224 -2.34 1.62 -8.41
CA MET A 224 -2.01 0.31 -9.00
C MET A 224 -0.87 -0.36 -8.22
N PRO A 225 -1.10 -1.47 -7.50
CA PRO A 225 -0.06 -2.12 -6.70
C PRO A 225 0.91 -2.97 -7.52
N THR A 226 2.17 -2.94 -7.10
CA THR A 226 3.22 -3.90 -7.44
C THR A 226 3.10 -5.16 -6.55
N PRO A 227 3.86 -6.25 -6.80
CA PRO A 227 3.78 -7.47 -5.99
C PRO A 227 4.09 -7.23 -4.51
N HIS A 228 4.96 -6.26 -4.23
CA HIS A 228 5.31 -5.84 -2.87
C HIS A 228 4.12 -5.23 -2.12
N GLY A 229 3.19 -4.55 -2.79
CA GLY A 229 1.96 -4.02 -2.18
C GLY A 229 1.04 -5.13 -1.68
N TYR A 230 0.88 -6.19 -2.50
CA TYR A 230 0.11 -7.37 -2.11
C TYR A 230 0.80 -8.15 -0.97
N ARG A 231 2.12 -8.33 -1.02
CA ARG A 231 2.92 -8.96 0.06
C ARG A 231 2.88 -8.15 1.36
N LYS A 232 2.87 -6.81 1.31
CA LYS A 232 2.62 -5.95 2.47
C LYS A 232 1.21 -6.18 3.05
N ALA A 233 0.18 -6.18 2.21
CA ALA A 233 -1.20 -6.44 2.66
C ALA A 233 -1.31 -7.81 3.35
N LEU A 234 -0.77 -8.86 2.74
CA LEU A 234 -0.69 -10.21 3.29
C LEU A 234 -0.01 -10.27 4.67
N ARG A 235 1.13 -9.59 4.81
CA ARG A 235 1.85 -9.49 6.10
C ARG A 235 0.96 -8.89 7.19
N MET A 236 0.12 -7.92 6.84
CA MET A 236 -0.85 -7.31 7.75
C MET A 236 -2.08 -8.18 8.01
N MET A 237 -2.52 -8.98 7.04
CA MET A 237 -3.57 -9.98 7.24
C MET A 237 -3.15 -11.02 8.27
N TYR A 238 -1.93 -11.56 8.17
CA TYR A 238 -1.38 -12.48 9.19
C TYR A 238 -1.23 -11.81 10.56
N TYR A 239 -0.79 -10.55 10.61
CA TYR A 239 -0.68 -9.81 11.86
C TYR A 239 -2.06 -9.59 12.52
N ALA A 240 -3.06 -9.24 11.72
CA ALA A 240 -4.44 -9.09 12.17
C ALA A 240 -5.03 -10.40 12.70
N ASP A 241 -4.82 -11.51 11.99
CA ASP A 241 -5.28 -12.85 12.41
C ASP A 241 -4.63 -13.30 13.72
N HIS A 242 -3.32 -13.11 13.85
CA HIS A 242 -2.57 -13.44 15.07
C HIS A 242 -3.05 -12.64 16.30
N HIS A 243 -3.39 -11.36 16.12
CA HIS A 243 -3.83 -10.48 17.21
C HIS A 243 -5.35 -10.37 17.36
N GLY A 244 -6.15 -11.07 16.55
CA GLY A 244 -7.61 -11.03 16.60
C GLY A 244 -8.25 -9.71 16.11
N PHE A 245 -7.52 -8.90 15.34
CA PHE A 245 -8.05 -7.66 14.77
C PHE A 245 -8.95 -7.95 13.56
N PRO A 246 -10.21 -7.48 13.54
CA PRO A 246 -11.02 -7.48 12.32
C PRO A 246 -10.34 -6.69 11.19
N ILE A 247 -10.47 -7.18 9.96
CA ILE A 247 -9.86 -6.58 8.78
C ILE A 247 -10.90 -5.79 8.00
N ILE A 248 -10.60 -4.54 7.66
CA ILE A 248 -11.41 -3.71 6.78
C ILE A 248 -10.56 -3.32 5.58
N THR A 249 -10.96 -3.76 4.39
CA THR A 249 -10.26 -3.50 3.14
C THR A 249 -11.00 -2.51 2.26
N PHE A 250 -10.27 -1.64 1.58
CA PHE A 250 -10.83 -0.60 0.71
C PHE A 250 -10.28 -0.70 -0.73
N ILE A 251 -11.21 -0.82 -1.67
CA ILE A 251 -10.92 -1.11 -3.08
C ILE A 251 -11.15 0.16 -3.91
N ASP A 252 -10.05 0.70 -4.45
CA ASP A 252 -10.05 1.79 -5.42
C ASP A 252 -8.78 1.73 -6.31
N THR A 253 -8.78 0.81 -7.26
CA THR A 253 -7.69 0.58 -8.21
C THR A 253 -8.22 0.30 -9.61
N PRO A 254 -7.60 0.85 -10.68
CA PRO A 254 -7.93 0.47 -12.04
C PRO A 254 -7.39 -0.94 -12.40
N GLY A 255 -6.45 -1.48 -11.62
CA GLY A 255 -5.84 -2.81 -11.78
C GLY A 255 -4.48 -2.94 -11.08
N ALA A 256 -3.90 -4.14 -11.11
CA ALA A 256 -2.51 -4.36 -10.68
C ALA A 256 -1.53 -3.62 -11.63
N TYR A 257 -0.37 -3.21 -11.12
CA TYR A 257 0.66 -2.57 -11.94
C TYR A 257 1.26 -3.59 -12.92
N ALA A 258 1.13 -3.32 -14.21
CA ALA A 258 1.50 -4.23 -15.29
C ALA A 258 2.80 -3.76 -15.98
N ASP A 259 3.92 -3.90 -15.28
CA ASP A 259 5.26 -3.66 -15.83
C ASP A 259 6.12 -4.93 -15.78
N LEU A 260 7.19 -4.95 -16.59
CA LEU A 260 8.08 -6.11 -16.70
C LEU A 260 8.63 -6.56 -15.35
N LYS A 261 8.97 -5.61 -14.46
CA LYS A 261 9.53 -5.92 -13.14
C LYS A 261 8.50 -6.53 -12.21
N SER A 262 7.23 -6.10 -12.26
CA SER A 262 6.16 -6.73 -11.47
C SER A 262 5.97 -8.19 -11.87
N GLU A 263 6.05 -8.51 -13.17
CA GLU A 263 5.99 -9.89 -13.65
C GLU A 263 7.24 -10.70 -13.21
N GLU A 264 8.46 -10.17 -13.40
CA GLU A 264 9.70 -10.78 -12.90
C GLU A 264 9.68 -11.04 -11.38
N LEU A 265 9.03 -10.16 -10.62
CA LEU A 265 8.87 -10.25 -9.17
C LEU A 265 7.62 -11.04 -8.74
N GLY A 266 6.86 -11.63 -9.67
CA GLY A 266 5.74 -12.53 -9.38
C GLY A 266 4.42 -11.84 -9.02
N GLN A 267 3.92 -10.92 -9.85
CA GLN A 267 2.62 -10.26 -9.67
C GLN A 267 1.46 -11.25 -9.53
N GLY A 268 1.38 -12.26 -10.42
CA GLY A 268 0.38 -13.32 -10.33
C GLY A 268 0.49 -14.19 -9.07
N GLU A 269 1.72 -14.46 -8.61
CA GLU A 269 1.98 -15.20 -7.36
C GLU A 269 1.48 -14.42 -6.15
N ALA A 270 1.84 -13.15 -6.03
CA ALA A 270 1.44 -12.32 -4.90
C ALA A 270 -0.09 -12.17 -4.81
N ILE A 271 -0.77 -11.98 -5.95
CA ILE A 271 -2.25 -11.95 -6.01
C ILE A 271 -2.84 -13.31 -5.59
N ALA A 272 -2.38 -14.42 -6.18
CA ALA A 272 -2.91 -15.75 -5.88
C ALA A 272 -2.67 -16.17 -4.41
N HIS A 273 -1.51 -15.82 -3.85
CA HIS A 273 -1.16 -16.12 -2.47
C HIS A 273 -2.02 -15.32 -1.48
N ASN A 274 -2.29 -14.04 -1.76
CA ASN A 274 -3.25 -13.26 -0.99
C ASN A 274 -4.65 -13.89 -1.00
N LEU A 275 -5.19 -14.20 -2.20
CA LEU A 275 -6.51 -14.82 -2.34
C LEU A 275 -6.62 -16.11 -1.53
N ARG A 276 -5.63 -17.00 -1.67
CA ARG A 276 -5.55 -18.26 -0.90
C ARG A 276 -5.54 -18.01 0.60
N THR A 277 -4.76 -17.05 1.08
CA THR A 277 -4.65 -16.77 2.51
C THR A 277 -5.94 -16.19 3.07
N MET A 278 -6.63 -15.30 2.35
CA MET A 278 -7.88 -14.67 2.83
C MET A 278 -8.99 -15.70 3.14
N PHE A 279 -9.05 -16.82 2.43
CA PHE A 279 -9.97 -17.93 2.75
C PHE A 279 -9.66 -18.67 4.07
N GLY A 280 -8.43 -18.55 4.59
CA GLY A 280 -7.96 -19.25 5.80
C GLY A 280 -7.92 -18.40 7.07
N LEU A 281 -8.23 -17.10 6.99
CA LEU A 281 -8.20 -16.19 8.13
C LEU A 281 -9.41 -16.44 9.05
N LYS A 282 -9.18 -16.38 10.36
CA LYS A 282 -10.19 -16.56 11.42
C LYS A 282 -10.86 -15.25 11.80
N VAL A 283 -10.15 -14.13 11.62
CA VAL A 283 -10.71 -12.79 11.85
C VAL A 283 -11.69 -12.39 10.75
N PRO A 284 -12.78 -11.68 11.08
CA PRO A 284 -13.76 -11.26 10.09
C PRO A 284 -13.18 -10.16 9.19
N ILE A 285 -13.44 -10.28 7.90
CA ILE A 285 -13.01 -9.38 6.83
C ILE A 285 -14.22 -8.69 6.22
N ILE A 286 -14.14 -7.37 6.04
CA ILE A 286 -15.12 -6.56 5.30
C ILE A 286 -14.38 -5.82 4.18
N SER A 287 -14.83 -6.00 2.93
CA SER A 287 -14.31 -5.26 1.77
C SER A 287 -15.27 -4.16 1.34
N ILE A 288 -14.76 -2.99 1.01
CA ILE A 288 -15.54 -1.82 0.59
C ILE A 288 -14.99 -1.30 -0.75
N VAL A 289 -15.74 -1.46 -1.83
CA VAL A 289 -15.41 -0.84 -3.13
C VAL A 289 -15.83 0.62 -3.11
N MET A 290 -14.84 1.51 -3.02
CA MET A 290 -15.05 2.95 -2.95
C MET A 290 -15.07 3.60 -4.33
N GLY A 291 -14.25 3.13 -5.27
CA GLY A 291 -14.11 3.74 -6.61
C GLY A 291 -14.08 2.66 -7.69
N GLU A 292 -12.88 2.32 -8.15
CA GLU A 292 -12.68 1.26 -9.13
C GLU A 292 -12.25 -0.07 -8.48
N GLY A 293 -12.91 -1.16 -8.88
CA GLY A 293 -12.53 -2.54 -8.60
C GLY A 293 -11.93 -3.18 -9.84
N GLY A 294 -10.66 -2.88 -10.11
CA GLY A 294 -9.94 -3.40 -11.27
C GLY A 294 -9.45 -4.85 -11.13
N SER A 295 -10.22 -5.79 -11.68
CA SER A 295 -9.77 -7.17 -11.96
C SER A 295 -9.18 -7.90 -10.74
N GLY A 296 -8.25 -8.83 -10.98
CA GLY A 296 -7.53 -9.57 -9.93
C GLY A 296 -6.74 -8.67 -8.97
N GLY A 297 -6.33 -7.47 -9.41
CA GLY A 297 -5.62 -6.51 -8.56
C GLY A 297 -6.48 -5.96 -7.44
N ALA A 298 -7.76 -5.67 -7.71
CA ALA A 298 -8.74 -5.36 -6.69
C ALA A 298 -9.10 -6.58 -5.82
N LEU A 299 -9.26 -7.75 -6.44
CA LEU A 299 -9.64 -8.98 -5.75
C LEU A 299 -8.58 -9.46 -4.75
N ALA A 300 -7.30 -9.16 -4.98
CA ALA A 300 -6.16 -9.51 -4.11
C ALA A 300 -6.22 -8.96 -2.68
N ILE A 301 -7.11 -8.00 -2.39
CA ILE A 301 -7.50 -7.62 -1.02
C ILE A 301 -9.03 -7.60 -0.82
N GLY A 302 -9.78 -8.19 -1.75
CA GLY A 302 -11.25 -8.12 -1.81
C GLY A 302 -12.01 -9.38 -1.41
N CYS A 303 -11.32 -10.49 -1.13
CA CYS A 303 -11.96 -11.72 -0.66
C CYS A 303 -12.36 -11.57 0.82
N ALA A 304 -13.65 -11.38 1.09
CA ALA A 304 -14.15 -11.02 2.41
C ALA A 304 -15.47 -11.71 2.78
N ASN A 305 -15.78 -11.76 4.09
CA ASN A 305 -17.06 -12.31 4.58
C ASN A 305 -18.24 -11.41 4.19
N LYS A 306 -18.01 -10.11 4.06
CA LYS A 306 -18.97 -9.14 3.52
C LYS A 306 -18.26 -8.21 2.54
N LEU A 307 -18.89 -7.99 1.39
CA LEU A 307 -18.46 -7.00 0.42
C LEU A 307 -19.53 -5.93 0.27
N LEU A 308 -19.12 -4.67 0.39
CA LEU A 308 -19.94 -3.47 0.23
C LEU A 308 -19.42 -2.70 -0.99
N MET A 309 -20.31 -2.01 -1.69
CA MET A 309 -19.97 -1.11 -2.79
C MET A 309 -20.68 0.21 -2.58
N LEU A 310 -20.01 1.33 -2.85
CA LEU A 310 -20.71 2.61 -2.98
C LEU A 310 -21.58 2.59 -4.25
N GLU A 311 -22.71 3.28 -4.22
CA GLU A 311 -23.71 3.35 -5.32
C GLU A 311 -23.14 3.69 -6.70
N ASN A 312 -22.04 4.44 -6.72
CA ASN A 312 -21.34 4.90 -7.92
C ASN A 312 -19.89 4.38 -7.95
N ALA A 313 -19.65 3.20 -7.38
CA ALA A 313 -18.41 2.43 -7.54
C ALA A 313 -18.61 1.32 -8.58
N VAL A 314 -17.53 0.84 -9.19
CA VAL A 314 -17.56 -0.18 -10.25
C VAL A 314 -16.63 -1.32 -9.91
N PHE A 315 -17.00 -2.57 -10.25
CA PHE A 315 -16.15 -3.75 -10.08
C PHE A 315 -16.25 -4.59 -11.35
N TYR A 316 -15.11 -4.86 -12.00
CA TYR A 316 -15.06 -5.50 -13.31
C TYR A 316 -13.89 -6.49 -13.43
N VAL A 317 -14.04 -7.52 -14.26
CA VAL A 317 -12.98 -8.52 -14.53
C VAL A 317 -11.94 -7.99 -15.53
N ALA A 318 -12.38 -7.25 -16.55
CA ALA A 318 -11.53 -6.62 -17.56
C ALA A 318 -11.91 -5.13 -17.66
N ARG A 319 -10.93 -4.27 -17.96
CA ARG A 319 -11.10 -2.81 -17.94
C ARG A 319 -12.16 -2.38 -18.95
N CYS A 320 -13.25 -1.78 -18.46
CA CYS A 320 -14.18 -1.05 -19.29
C CYS A 320 -13.45 0.17 -19.91
N LEU A 321 -13.29 0.12 -21.23
CA LEU A 321 -12.89 1.23 -22.09
C LEU A 321 -14.06 2.20 -22.24
#